data_AF-A0A1S8RJM8-F1
#
_entry.id   AF-A0A1S8RJM8-F1
#
_cell.length_a   1.000
_cell.length_b   1.000
_cell.length_c   1.000
_cell.angle_alpha   90.00
_cell.angle_beta   90.00
_cell.angle_gamma   90.00
#
_symmetry.space_group_name_H-M   'P 1'
#
loop_
_entity.id
_entity.type
_entity.pdbx_description
1 polymer ?
#
loop_
_entity_poly.entity_id
_entity_poly.type
_entity_poly.pdbx_seq_one_letter_code
_entity_poly.pdbx_strand_id
1 'polypeptide(L)'
;MRKHSNRNTQRFKIGLMLISLIVQLFLNINTFNIKVNAAEINSKLDEIYISESNYNEDMKSKVEPYIKSKLESGYIDGDKDVKLYYEKYNIENAKANIVISHGYT
;
A
#
# COMPACT_ATOMS: atom_id res chain seq x y z
N MET A 1 -40.09 26.69 38.42
CA MET A 1 -38.75 26.43 39.02
C MET A 1 -38.18 25.06 38.61
N ARG A 2 -37.78 24.84 37.35
CA ARG A 2 -37.29 23.51 36.89
C ARG A 2 -36.07 23.56 35.94
N LYS A 3 -35.30 24.66 35.96
CA LYS A 3 -34.15 24.87 35.04
C LYS A 3 -32.78 24.63 35.69
N HIS A 4 -32.72 24.54 37.03
CA HIS A 4 -31.45 24.48 37.78
C HIS A 4 -30.89 23.06 37.96
N SER A 5 -31.76 22.03 38.00
CA SER A 5 -31.36 20.63 38.22
C SER A 5 -30.60 20.03 37.03
N ASN A 6 -31.00 20.38 35.79
CA ASN A 6 -30.40 19.83 34.56
C ASN A 6 -28.96 20.34 34.33
N ARG A 7 -28.62 21.56 34.78
CA ARG A 7 -27.24 22.06 34.64
C ARG A 7 -26.26 21.31 35.55
N ASN A 8 -26.67 20.95 36.76
CA ASN A 8 -25.80 20.23 37.69
C ASN A 8 -25.55 18.78 37.24
N THR A 9 -26.56 18.10 36.69
CA THR A 9 -26.38 16.76 36.12
C THR A 9 -25.48 16.78 34.88
N GLN A 10 -25.55 17.83 34.05
CA GLN A 10 -24.63 18.00 32.92
C GLN A 10 -23.19 18.24 33.37
N ARG A 11 -22.97 19.12 34.36
CA ARG A 11 -21.62 19.36 34.93
C ARG A 11 -21.04 18.10 35.57
N PHE A 12 -21.88 17.32 36.24
CA PHE A 12 -21.49 16.03 36.81
C PHE A 12 -21.10 15.01 35.73
N LYS A 13 -21.86 14.91 34.64
CA LYS A 13 -21.52 14.06 33.48
C LYS A 13 -20.21 14.46 32.81
N ILE A 14 -19.99 15.76 32.62
CA ILE A 14 -18.73 16.30 32.08
C ILE A 14 -17.57 15.96 33.01
N GLY A 15 -17.75 16.12 34.32
CA GLY A 15 -16.75 15.73 35.32
C GLY A 15 -16.40 14.24 35.24
N LEU A 16 -17.40 13.37 35.17
CA LEU A 16 -17.20 11.93 35.00
C LEU A 16 -16.44 11.58 33.71
N MET A 17 -16.76 12.23 32.59
CA MET A 17 -16.07 12.03 31.32
C MET A 17 -14.59 12.46 31.38
N LEU A 18 -14.29 13.58 32.04
CA LEU A 18 -12.91 14.05 32.22
C LEU A 18 -12.12 13.11 33.14
N ILE A 19 -12.72 12.60 34.21
CA ILE A 19 -12.09 11.63 35.10
C ILE A 19 -11.77 10.34 34.35
N SER A 20 -12.69 9.83 33.51
CA SER A 20 -12.40 8.62 32.73
C SER A 20 -11.26 8.82 31.74
N LEU A 21 -11.14 10.01 31.13
CA LEU A 21 -10.04 10.35 30.23
C LEU A 21 -8.69 10.37 30.97
N ILE A 22 -8.66 10.92 32.18
CA ILE A 22 -7.45 10.96 33.02
C ILE A 22 -7.04 9.54 33.45
N VAL A 23 -8.00 8.69 33.83
CA VAL A 23 -7.72 7.30 34.19
C VAL A 23 -7.14 6.51 33.01
N GLN A 24 -7.62 6.74 31.78
CA GLN A 24 -7.06 6.13 30.58
C GLN A 24 -5.59 6.53 30.34
N LEU A 25 -5.22 7.78 30.61
CA LEU A 25 -3.85 8.28 30.49
C LEU A 25 -2.89 7.63 31.51
N PHE A 26 -3.32 7.42 32.75
CA PHE A 26 -2.47 6.85 33.80
C PHE A 26 -2.35 5.33 33.76
N LEU A 27 -3.39 4.63 33.29
CA LEU A 27 -3.38 3.16 33.23
C LEU A 27 -2.84 2.60 31.91
N ASN A 28 -2.43 3.46 30.96
CA ASN A 28 -1.95 3.09 29.61
C ASN A 28 -2.85 2.04 28.93
N ILE A 29 -4.17 2.17 29.13
CA ILE A 29 -5.16 1.26 28.54
C ILE A 29 -5.41 1.74 27.12
N ASN A 30 -4.59 1.28 26.19
CA ASN A 30 -4.77 1.50 24.76
C ASN A 30 -6.00 0.71 24.24
N THR A 31 -7.18 1.31 24.38
CA THR A 31 -8.41 0.83 23.74
C THR A 31 -8.42 1.06 22.21
N PHE A 32 -7.43 1.78 21.68
CA PHE A 32 -7.20 2.01 20.25
C PHE A 32 -6.13 1.10 19.63
N ASN A 33 -5.96 -0.12 20.14
CA ASN A 33 -5.24 -1.14 19.38
C ASN A 33 -6.15 -1.65 18.25
N ILE A 34 -6.21 -0.90 17.14
CA ILE A 34 -6.73 -1.45 15.89
C ILE A 34 -5.81 -2.62 15.55
N LYS A 35 -6.28 -3.85 15.79
CA LYS A 35 -5.63 -5.04 15.25
C LYS A 35 -5.81 -5.02 13.74
N VAL A 36 -4.83 -4.46 13.03
CA VAL A 36 -4.72 -4.61 11.60
C VAL A 36 -4.18 -6.02 11.36
N ASN A 37 -5.04 -6.94 10.95
CA ASN A 37 -4.58 -8.21 10.42
C ASN A 37 -4.05 -7.92 9.01
N ALA A 38 -2.73 -7.90 8.84
CA ALA A 38 -2.18 -8.09 7.51
C ALA A 38 -2.63 -9.49 7.05
N ALA A 39 -3.36 -9.57 5.96
CA ALA A 39 -3.56 -10.85 5.32
C ALA A 39 -2.18 -11.31 4.85
N GLU A 40 -1.58 -12.27 5.55
CA GLU A 40 -0.47 -13.03 5.01
C GLU A 40 -1.01 -13.74 3.78
N ILE A 41 -0.73 -13.18 2.61
CA ILE A 41 -0.98 -13.85 1.36
C ILE A 41 0.01 -15.02 1.38
N ASN A 42 -0.47 -16.22 1.71
CA ASN A 42 0.19 -17.49 1.35
C ASN A 42 0.17 -17.65 -0.18
N SER A 43 0.61 -16.61 -0.89
CA SER A 43 0.91 -16.68 -2.31
C SER A 43 2.27 -17.34 -2.44
N LYS A 44 2.42 -18.14 -3.49
CA LYS A 44 3.66 -18.59 -4.12
C LYS A 44 4.62 -17.44 -4.50
N LEU A 45 4.81 -16.43 -3.66
CA LEU A 45 5.82 -15.40 -3.85
C LEU A 45 7.22 -16.04 -3.84
N ASP A 46 7.38 -17.12 -3.07
CA ASP A 46 8.60 -17.95 -3.07
C ASP A 46 8.92 -18.57 -4.44
N GLU A 47 7.96 -18.64 -5.38
CA GLU A 47 8.23 -19.14 -6.75
C GLU A 47 8.80 -18.07 -7.68
N ILE A 48 8.65 -16.78 -7.36
CA ILE A 48 9.11 -15.66 -8.19
C ILE A 48 10.15 -14.83 -7.43
N TYR A 49 10.87 -15.47 -6.51
CA TYR A 49 11.94 -14.88 -5.74
C TYR A 49 13.28 -15.48 -6.16
N ILE A 50 14.25 -14.62 -6.48
CA ILE A 50 15.65 -15.02 -6.63
C ILE A 50 16.43 -14.56 -5.39
N SER A 51 17.30 -15.43 -4.89
CA SER A 51 18.13 -15.10 -3.73
C SER A 51 19.20 -14.08 -4.11
N GLU A 52 19.47 -13.13 -3.20
CA GLU A 52 20.57 -12.18 -3.35
C GLU A 52 21.93 -12.89 -3.44
N SER A 53 22.08 -14.03 -2.77
CA SER A 53 23.35 -14.79 -2.72
C SER A 53 23.86 -15.22 -4.11
N ASN A 54 22.96 -15.48 -5.06
CA ASN A 54 23.27 -15.92 -6.42
C ASN A 54 22.69 -14.97 -7.49
N TYR A 55 22.41 -13.72 -7.11
CA TYR A 55 21.70 -12.75 -7.93
C TYR A 55 22.22 -12.66 -9.37
N ASN A 56 23.54 -12.53 -9.54
CA ASN A 56 24.16 -12.36 -10.86
C ASN A 56 23.92 -13.55 -11.79
N GLU A 57 23.91 -14.77 -11.26
CA GLU A 57 23.74 -15.99 -12.05
C GLU A 57 22.26 -16.22 -12.37
N ASP A 58 21.39 -16.08 -11.37
CA ASP A 58 19.94 -16.23 -11.53
C ASP A 58 19.36 -15.15 -12.45
N MET A 59 19.90 -13.93 -12.41
CA MET A 59 19.49 -12.86 -13.32
C MET A 59 19.76 -13.24 -14.77
N LYS A 60 20.98 -13.67 -15.08
CA LYS A 60 21.39 -14.00 -16.44
C LYS A 60 20.73 -15.27 -16.98
N SER A 61 20.58 -16.28 -16.13
CA SER A 61 20.13 -17.62 -16.55
C SER A 61 18.61 -17.79 -16.54
N LYS A 62 17.88 -17.09 -15.65
CA LYS A 62 16.44 -17.28 -15.47
C LYS A 62 15.63 -16.04 -15.82
N VAL A 63 15.93 -14.93 -15.15
CA VAL A 63 15.03 -13.78 -15.18
C VAL A 63 15.18 -12.93 -16.44
N GLU A 64 16.41 -12.61 -16.86
CA GLU A 64 16.63 -11.86 -18.11
C GLU A 64 16.03 -12.57 -19.33
N PRO A 65 16.26 -13.88 -19.55
CA PRO A 65 15.61 -14.60 -20.66
C PRO A 65 14.08 -14.56 -20.57
N TYR A 66 13.53 -14.73 -19.36
CA TYR A 66 12.09 -14.67 -19.16
C TYR A 66 11.52 -13.30 -19.52
N ILE A 67 12.09 -12.21 -18.98
CA ILE A 67 11.66 -10.84 -19.24
C ILE A 67 11.79 -10.52 -20.73
N LYS A 68 12.93 -10.85 -21.36
CA LYS A 68 13.17 -10.64 -22.79
C LYS A 68 12.16 -11.38 -23.67
N SER A 69 11.75 -12.59 -23.29
CA SER A 69 10.75 -13.37 -24.04
C SER A 69 9.35 -12.73 -24.08
N LYS A 70 9.09 -11.78 -23.16
CA LYS A 70 7.82 -11.06 -23.04
C LYS A 70 7.90 -9.60 -23.51
N LEU A 71 9.08 -9.15 -23.90
CA LEU A 71 9.35 -7.77 -24.28
C LEU A 71 8.86 -7.52 -25.72
N GLU A 72 8.03 -6.50 -25.88
CA GLU A 72 7.68 -5.91 -27.16
C GLU A 72 7.98 -4.42 -27.12
N SER A 73 8.54 -3.88 -28.20
CA SER A 73 8.81 -2.46 -28.35
C SER A 73 8.11 -1.89 -29.59
N GLY A 74 7.93 -0.57 -29.60
CA GLY A 74 7.29 0.10 -30.71
C GLY A 74 7.17 1.60 -30.49
N TYR A 75 6.30 2.20 -31.28
CA TYR A 75 5.99 3.63 -31.21
C TYR A 75 4.47 3.82 -31.15
N ILE A 76 4.04 4.76 -30.31
CA ILE A 76 2.68 5.30 -30.34
C ILE A 76 2.70 6.72 -30.90
N ASP A 77 1.59 7.12 -31.50
CA ASP A 77 1.40 8.47 -32.00
C ASP A 77 1.17 9.45 -30.84
N GLY A 78 2.06 10.43 -30.72
CA GLY A 78 1.94 11.56 -29.84
C GLY A 78 1.37 12.78 -30.56
N ASP A 79 1.27 13.89 -29.83
CA ASP A 79 0.82 15.16 -30.39
C ASP A 79 1.84 15.70 -31.42
N LYS A 80 1.34 16.44 -32.42
CA LYS A 80 2.15 17.08 -33.47
C LYS A 80 3.06 16.11 -34.23
N ASP A 81 2.55 14.94 -34.55
CA ASP A 81 3.25 13.89 -35.31
C ASP A 81 4.53 13.35 -34.65
N VAL A 82 4.70 13.57 -33.33
CA VAL A 82 5.82 13.01 -32.58
C VAL A 82 5.54 11.54 -32.31
N LYS A 83 6.50 10.67 -32.63
CA LYS A 83 6.46 9.24 -32.27
C LYS A 83 7.04 9.05 -30.86
N LEU A 84 6.25 8.46 -29.96
CA LEU A 84 6.69 8.13 -28.60
C LEU A 84 7.11 6.66 -28.55
N TYR A 85 8.38 6.41 -28.26
CA TYR A 85 8.89 5.06 -28.07
C TYR A 85 8.33 4.43 -26.80
N TYR A 86 8.00 3.14 -26.86
CA TYR A 86 7.64 2.36 -25.68
C TYR A 86 8.29 0.97 -25.69
N GLU A 87 8.43 0.43 -24.48
CA GLU A 87 8.67 -0.97 -24.20
C GLU A 87 7.54 -1.47 -23.30
N LYS A 88 6.99 -2.64 -23.61
CA LYS A 88 5.95 -3.27 -22.80
C LYS A 88 6.28 -4.75 -22.59
N TYR A 89 5.93 -5.25 -21.41
CA TYR A 89 6.00 -6.67 -21.08
C TYR A 89 4.58 -7.21 -21.02
N ASN A 90 4.25 -8.16 -21.89
CA ASN A 90 2.89 -8.68 -21.96
C ASN A 90 2.79 -10.07 -21.31
N ILE A 91 1.73 -10.29 -20.52
CA ILE A 91 1.42 -11.58 -19.90
C ILE A 91 -0.03 -11.95 -20.16
N GLU A 92 -0.29 -13.26 -20.28
CA GLU A 92 -1.65 -13.75 -20.46
C GLU A 92 -2.48 -13.47 -19.20
N ASN A 93 -3.75 -13.07 -19.39
CA ASN A 93 -4.70 -12.81 -18.32
C ASN A 93 -4.26 -11.73 -17.30
N ALA A 94 -3.59 -10.68 -17.77
CA ALA A 94 -3.19 -9.55 -16.94
C ALA A 94 -4.40 -8.91 -16.21
N LYS A 95 -4.29 -8.74 -14.89
CA LYS A 95 -5.35 -8.13 -14.06
C LYS A 95 -5.32 -6.59 -14.07
N ALA A 96 -4.17 -6.01 -14.39
CA ALA A 96 -3.94 -4.57 -14.40
C ALA A 96 -2.70 -4.24 -15.25
N ASN A 97 -2.55 -2.95 -15.59
CA ASN A 97 -1.39 -2.42 -16.30
C ASN A 97 -0.62 -1.45 -15.40
N ILE A 98 0.70 -1.55 -15.42
CA ILE A 98 1.61 -0.58 -14.79
C ILE A 98 2.28 0.19 -15.91
N VAL A 99 2.17 1.52 -15.88
CA VAL A 99 2.80 2.41 -16.86
C VAL A 99 3.89 3.20 -16.14
N ILE A 100 5.11 3.11 -16.65
CA ILE A 100 6.27 3.82 -16.11
C ILE A 100 6.71 4.85 -17.15
N SER A 101 6.76 6.11 -16.75
CA SER A 101 7.28 7.22 -17.56
C SER A 101 8.52 7.78 -16.86
N HIS A 102 9.63 7.90 -17.58
CA HIS A 102 10.86 8.44 -17.02
C HIS A 102 10.77 9.96 -16.89
N GLY A 103 11.47 10.52 -15.90
CA GLY A 103 11.59 11.96 -15.73
C GLY A 103 12.44 12.62 -16.83
N TYR A 104 12.50 13.94 -16.79
CA TYR A 104 13.40 14.73 -17.61
C TYR A 104 14.86 14.56 -17.13
N THR A 105 15.81 14.49 -18.06
CA THR A 105 17.25 14.31 -17.80
C THR A 105 18.03 15.58 -18.12
#